data_AF-A0A6L5Y291-F1
#
_entry.id   AF-A0A6L5Y291-F1
#
_cell.length_a   1.000
_cell.length_b   1.000
_cell.length_c   1.000
_cell.angle_alpha   90.00
_cell.angle_beta   90.00
_cell.angle_gamma   90.00
#
_symmetry.space_group_name_H-M   'P 1'
#
loop_
_entity.id
_entity.type
_entity.pdbx_description
1 polymer ?
#
loop_
_entity_poly.entity_id
_entity_poly.type
_entity_poly.pdbx_seq_one_letter_code
_entity_poly.pdbx_strand_id
1 'polypeptide(L)'
;MQEEKRTIKYNDAIRNECNEKIAEYLEELPNYCAAFNSSRARQIQVRARKENLRDIKLFFRFITETNPLFKDKSLKEITPEILEQFTASDFEDFANWISEYNGKDKNGADMTYTNSDVGIKRKLSSVRALYRFLYNREYISSNPSLKADLPKLQKKDASTTKILEKFQREPFFAEVDAAYDNAFEKIENEFVEKGKNSKRTLLLPAIAMRDKTMIYLLITTGMRLSELCGIDCTDYSREMGTINIIRKGNIKDSVYISEEVQGKFSNHHQLSKDEVPHD
;
A
#
# COMPACT_ATOMS: atom_id res chain seq x y z
N MET A 1 14.84 -1.30 -33.71
CA MET A 1 15.01 -1.83 -32.34
C MET A 1 13.63 -1.94 -31.73
N GLN A 2 13.06 -3.14 -31.70
CA GLN A 2 11.85 -3.39 -30.92
C GLN A 2 12.23 -3.20 -29.45
N GLU A 3 11.60 -2.25 -28.77
CA GLU A 3 11.65 -2.20 -27.31
C GLU A 3 11.12 -3.54 -26.81
N GLU A 4 12.01 -4.38 -26.25
CA GLU A 4 11.59 -5.51 -25.44
C GLU A 4 10.63 -4.94 -24.38
N LYS A 5 9.34 -5.27 -24.50
CA LYS A 5 8.34 -5.00 -23.45
C LYS A 5 8.75 -5.81 -22.22
N ARG A 6 9.68 -5.28 -21.42
CA ARG A 6 10.00 -5.84 -20.11
C ARG A 6 8.75 -5.74 -19.26
N THR A 7 8.22 -6.89 -18.85
CA THR A 7 7.16 -6.96 -17.85
C THR A 7 7.63 -6.19 -16.62
N ILE A 8 7.00 -5.05 -16.34
CA ILE A 8 7.28 -4.27 -15.13
C ILE A 8 6.83 -5.13 -13.95
N LYS A 9 7.76 -5.53 -13.09
CA LYS A 9 7.42 -6.28 -11.88
C LYS A 9 6.52 -5.44 -10.98
N TYR A 10 5.56 -6.08 -10.31
CA TYR A 10 4.63 -5.41 -9.40
C TYR A 10 5.33 -4.47 -8.40
N ASN A 11 6.42 -4.93 -7.80
CA ASN A 11 7.19 -4.13 -6.83
C ASN A 11 7.85 -2.89 -7.45
N ASP A 12 8.24 -2.95 -8.71
CA ASP A 12 8.81 -1.82 -9.44
C ASP A 12 7.72 -0.82 -9.84
N ALA A 13 6.55 -1.31 -10.28
CA ALA A 13 5.39 -0.45 -10.55
C ALA A 13 4.98 0.36 -9.31
N ILE A 14 4.84 -0.32 -8.15
CA ILE A 14 4.52 0.35 -6.88
C ILE A 14 5.62 1.34 -6.47
N ARG A 15 6.89 1.01 -6.70
CA ARG A 15 8.01 1.91 -6.41
C ARG A 15 7.94 3.16 -7.28
N ASN A 16 7.65 3.01 -8.57
CA ASN A 16 7.53 4.12 -9.51
C ASN A 16 6.36 5.03 -9.15
N GLU A 17 5.16 4.48 -8.94
CA GLU A 17 3.98 5.25 -8.48
C GLU A 17 4.29 6.02 -7.19
N CYS A 18 5.00 5.39 -6.24
CA CYS A 18 5.36 6.06 -5.01
C CYS A 18 6.38 7.20 -5.24
N ASN A 19 7.35 7.02 -6.14
CA ASN A 19 8.33 8.05 -6.46
C ASN A 19 7.68 9.24 -7.18
N GLU A 20 6.75 9.00 -8.10
CA GLU A 20 5.96 10.05 -8.77
C GLU A 20 5.20 10.89 -7.74
N LYS A 21 4.48 10.24 -6.83
CA LYS A 21 3.77 10.96 -5.74
C LYS A 21 4.71 11.69 -4.78
N ILE A 22 5.90 11.15 -4.52
CA ILE A 22 6.92 11.86 -3.74
C ILE A 22 7.36 13.14 -4.47
N ALA A 23 7.59 13.08 -5.79
CA ALA A 23 7.96 14.25 -6.58
C ALA A 23 6.86 15.33 -6.54
N GLU A 24 5.59 14.95 -6.77
CA GLU A 24 4.43 15.85 -6.66
C GLU A 24 4.38 16.55 -5.28
N TYR A 25 4.57 15.80 -4.19
CA TYR A 25 4.56 16.41 -2.85
C TYR A 25 5.73 17.38 -2.64
N LEU A 26 6.91 17.08 -3.15
CA LEU A 26 8.08 17.93 -2.99
C LEU A 26 8.01 19.22 -3.81
N GLU A 27 7.21 19.25 -4.89
CA GLU A 27 6.95 20.48 -5.66
C GLU A 27 6.15 21.51 -4.88
N GLU A 28 5.33 21.08 -3.90
CA GLU A 28 4.50 21.95 -3.09
C GLU A 28 5.10 22.26 -1.71
N LEU A 29 5.95 21.37 -1.20
CA LEU A 29 6.56 21.49 0.13
C LEU A 29 7.78 22.42 0.15
N PRO A 30 8.12 23.00 1.31
CA PRO A 30 9.39 23.69 1.56
C PRO A 30 10.62 22.87 1.14
N ASN A 31 11.66 23.56 0.67
CA ASN A 31 12.87 22.94 0.12
C ASN A 31 13.58 21.97 1.09
N TYR A 32 13.54 22.21 2.40
CA TYR A 32 14.13 21.30 3.39
C TYR A 32 13.43 19.93 3.46
N CYS A 33 12.19 19.80 2.97
CA CYS A 33 11.50 18.51 2.87
C CYS A 33 12.17 17.56 1.85
N ALA A 34 12.83 18.09 0.82
CA ALA A 34 13.60 17.28 -0.13
C ALA A 34 14.83 16.67 0.54
N ALA A 35 15.53 17.44 1.37
CA ALA A 35 16.65 16.96 2.19
C ALA A 35 16.17 15.92 3.23
N PHE A 36 15.01 16.16 3.86
CA PHE A 36 14.36 15.18 4.74
C PHE A 36 14.09 13.86 4.01
N ASN A 37 13.42 13.89 2.86
CA ASN A 37 13.12 12.69 2.07
C ASN A 37 14.40 11.92 1.68
N SER A 38 15.44 12.64 1.28
CA SER A 38 16.73 12.05 0.90
C SER A 38 17.42 11.37 2.08
N SER A 39 17.38 11.99 3.27
CA SER A 39 17.94 11.41 4.50
C SER A 39 17.23 10.09 4.90
N ARG A 40 15.94 9.97 4.58
CA ARG A 40 15.11 8.81 4.88
C ARG A 40 15.28 7.68 3.86
N ALA A 41 15.83 7.95 2.68
CA ALA A 41 15.91 7.01 1.54
C ALA A 41 16.64 5.70 1.87
N ARG A 42 17.64 5.74 2.75
CA ARG A 42 18.38 4.55 3.19
C ARG A 42 17.82 3.89 4.46
N GLN A 43 16.89 4.56 5.13
CA GLN A 43 16.37 4.12 6.43
C GLN A 43 15.04 3.37 6.30
N ILE A 44 14.19 3.79 5.35
CA ILE A 44 12.83 3.29 5.21
C ILE A 44 12.43 3.08 3.75
N GLN A 45 11.44 2.21 3.56
CA GLN A 45 10.88 1.88 2.26
C GLN A 45 10.22 3.08 1.58
N VAL A 46 10.22 3.09 0.24
CA VAL A 46 9.65 4.18 -0.60
C VAL A 46 8.20 4.51 -0.23
N ARG A 47 7.38 3.48 0.05
CA ARG A 47 5.98 3.67 0.48
C ARG A 47 5.89 4.43 1.79
N ALA A 48 6.73 4.11 2.77
CA ALA A 48 6.76 4.82 4.04
C ALA A 48 7.25 6.27 3.87
N ARG A 49 8.16 6.54 2.92
CA ARG A 49 8.60 7.91 2.59
C ARG A 49 7.46 8.73 1.99
N LYS A 50 6.73 8.15 1.04
CA LYS A 50 5.52 8.76 0.46
C LYS A 50 4.51 9.14 1.55
N GLU A 51 4.18 8.21 2.45
CA GLU A 51 3.22 8.49 3.53
C GLU A 51 3.76 9.54 4.53
N ASN A 52 5.07 9.56 4.81
CA ASN A 52 5.67 10.61 5.64
C ASN A 52 5.47 12.00 5.01
N LEU A 53 5.76 12.16 3.72
CA LEU A 53 5.58 13.44 3.02
C LEU A 53 4.10 13.83 2.91
N ARG A 54 3.20 12.87 2.67
CA ARG A 54 1.76 13.11 2.67
C ARG A 54 1.27 13.69 4.00
N ASP A 55 1.76 13.16 5.12
CA ASP A 55 1.39 13.66 6.45
C ASP A 55 2.01 15.01 6.77
N ILE A 56 3.26 15.23 6.36
CA ILE A 56 3.93 16.53 6.53
C ILE A 56 3.18 17.59 5.72
N LYS A 57 2.76 17.27 4.50
CA LYS A 57 1.91 18.15 3.68
C LYS A 57 0.58 18.47 4.37
N LEU A 58 -0.06 17.46 4.98
CA LEU A 58 -1.30 17.67 5.74
C LEU A 58 -1.06 18.54 6.99
N PHE A 59 0.07 18.37 7.68
CA PHE A 59 0.46 19.22 8.80
C PHE A 59 0.68 20.66 8.36
N PHE A 60 1.39 20.90 7.27
CA PHE A 60 1.59 22.24 6.73
C PHE A 60 0.28 22.89 6.26
N ARG A 61 -0.63 22.10 5.70
CA ARG A 61 -1.98 22.58 5.38
C ARG A 61 -2.74 23.05 6.63
N PHE A 62 -2.65 22.30 7.73
CA PHE A 62 -3.20 22.74 9.02
C PHE A 62 -2.64 24.11 9.42
N ILE A 63 -1.32 24.30 9.35
CA ILE A 63 -0.69 25.60 9.69
C ILE A 63 -1.28 26.73 8.84
N THR A 64 -1.42 26.54 7.53
CA THR A 64 -1.96 27.57 6.65
C THR A 64 -3.44 27.86 6.84
N GLU A 65 -4.22 26.87 7.27
CA GLU A 65 -5.67 27.03 7.48
C GLU A 65 -6.01 27.61 8.86
N THR A 66 -5.21 27.32 9.88
CA THR A 66 -5.52 27.72 11.27
C THR A 66 -4.76 28.95 11.74
N ASN A 67 -3.62 29.29 11.12
CA ASN A 67 -2.84 30.46 11.49
C ASN A 67 -3.14 31.64 10.55
N PRO A 68 -3.75 32.74 11.05
CA PRO A 68 -4.06 33.92 10.26
C PRO A 68 -2.86 34.55 9.54
N LEU A 69 -1.64 34.38 10.07
CA LEU A 69 -0.40 34.90 9.45
C LEU A 69 -0.01 34.16 8.18
N PHE A 70 -0.61 32.99 7.93
CA PHE A 70 -0.42 32.17 6.74
C PHE A 70 -1.64 32.14 5.83
N LYS A 71 -2.63 33.00 6.09
CA LYS A 71 -3.76 33.18 5.18
C LYS A 71 -3.21 33.59 3.81
N ASP A 72 -3.54 32.79 2.80
CA ASP A 72 -3.13 32.94 1.39
C ASP A 72 -1.63 32.70 1.09
N LYS A 73 -0.85 32.20 2.04
CA LYS A 73 0.56 31.85 1.82
C LYS A 73 0.73 30.45 1.25
N SER A 74 1.79 30.27 0.46
CA SER A 74 2.19 28.95 -0.03
C SER A 74 2.74 28.08 1.10
N LEU A 75 2.53 26.76 1.04
CA LEU A 75 3.15 25.81 1.97
C LEU A 75 4.69 25.97 2.00
N LYS A 76 5.29 26.42 0.89
CA LYS A 76 6.73 26.67 0.75
C LYS A 76 7.26 27.75 1.70
N GLU A 77 6.40 28.63 2.17
CA GLU A 77 6.77 29.75 3.05
C GLU A 77 6.90 29.33 4.53
N ILE A 78 6.58 28.08 4.86
CA ILE A 78 6.72 27.57 6.23
C ILE A 78 8.19 27.24 6.48
N THR A 79 8.90 28.18 7.13
CA THR A 79 10.32 28.04 7.47
C THR A 79 10.53 27.23 8.76
N PRO A 80 11.74 26.68 8.99
CA PRO A 80 12.07 25.99 10.24
C PRO A 80 11.89 26.87 11.49
N GLU A 81 12.13 28.18 11.41
CA GLU A 81 11.97 29.11 12.53
C GLU A 81 10.50 29.21 12.98
N ILE A 82 9.56 29.18 12.03
CA ILE A 82 8.12 29.10 12.34
C ILE A 82 7.83 27.78 13.06
N LEU A 83 8.39 26.67 12.57
CA LEU A 83 8.17 25.35 13.19
C LEU A 83 8.76 25.26 14.59
N GLU A 84 9.86 25.96 14.87
CA GLU A 84 10.50 26.00 16.19
C GLU A 84 9.65 26.70 17.25
N GLN A 85 8.77 27.63 16.85
CA GLN A 85 7.86 28.34 17.76
C GLN A 85 6.68 27.49 18.25
N PHE A 86 6.49 26.28 17.69
CA PHE A 86 5.41 25.39 18.08
C PHE A 86 5.53 24.96 19.54
N THR A 87 4.39 24.82 20.19
CA THR A 87 4.22 24.34 21.56
C THR A 87 3.56 22.97 21.57
N ALA A 88 3.45 22.35 22.75
CA ALA A 88 2.71 21.09 22.90
C ALA A 88 1.25 21.23 22.45
N SER A 89 0.61 22.35 22.77
CA SER A 89 -0.79 22.66 22.41
C SER A 89 -1.00 22.65 20.90
N ASP A 90 -0.07 23.18 20.12
CA ASP A 90 -0.21 23.24 18.65
C ASP A 90 -0.24 21.82 18.02
N PHE A 91 0.47 20.86 18.62
CA PHE A 91 0.42 19.47 18.17
C PHE A 91 -0.89 18.77 18.58
N GLU A 92 -1.46 19.16 19.73
CA GLU A 92 -2.78 18.68 20.18
C GLU A 92 -3.89 19.26 19.30
N ASP A 93 -3.80 20.55 18.96
CA ASP A 93 -4.69 21.21 18.01
C ASP A 93 -4.61 20.57 16.63
N PHE A 94 -3.41 20.24 16.16
CA PHE A 94 -3.25 19.46 14.94
C PHE A 94 -3.90 18.07 15.05
N ALA A 95 -3.73 17.37 16.18
CA ALA A 95 -4.32 16.07 16.42
C ALA A 95 -5.86 16.12 16.40
N ASN A 96 -6.43 17.15 17.02
CA ASN A 96 -7.86 17.43 17.03
C ASN A 96 -8.36 17.77 15.63
N TRP A 97 -7.66 18.64 14.90
CA TRP A 97 -8.03 19.02 13.54
C TRP A 97 -7.95 17.84 12.55
N ILE A 98 -6.97 16.93 12.67
CA ILE A 98 -6.94 15.74 11.80
C ILE A 98 -7.93 14.65 12.21
N SER A 99 -8.59 14.75 13.37
CA SER A 99 -9.63 13.79 13.75
C SER A 99 -10.81 13.84 12.77
N GLU A 100 -11.17 15.05 12.32
CA GLU A 100 -12.15 15.32 11.28
C GLU A 100 -11.78 16.61 10.53
N TYR A 101 -11.57 16.53 9.21
CA TYR A 101 -11.24 17.70 8.38
C TYR A 101 -11.84 17.63 6.99
N ASN A 102 -12.08 18.80 6.38
CA ASN A 102 -12.56 18.90 5.00
C ASN A 102 -11.40 18.88 3.99
N GLY A 103 -11.66 18.31 2.82
CA GLY A 103 -10.73 18.33 1.70
C GLY A 103 -11.45 17.96 0.41
N LYS A 104 -10.67 17.69 -0.64
CA LYS A 104 -11.19 17.22 -1.91
C LYS A 104 -10.92 15.74 -2.09
N ASP A 105 -11.85 15.02 -2.72
CA ASP A 105 -11.64 13.65 -3.15
C ASP A 105 -10.79 13.59 -4.44
N LYS A 106 -10.59 12.38 -4.99
CA LYS A 106 -9.84 12.17 -6.24
C LYS A 106 -10.45 12.84 -7.48
N ASN A 107 -11.73 13.22 -7.42
CA ASN A 107 -12.47 13.86 -8.50
C ASN A 107 -12.64 15.38 -8.27
N GLY A 108 -12.08 15.91 -7.17
CA GLY A 108 -12.21 17.33 -6.81
C GLY A 108 -13.51 17.67 -6.06
N ALA A 109 -14.31 16.69 -5.68
CA ALA A 109 -15.52 16.89 -4.89
C ALA A 109 -15.19 17.10 -3.41
N ASP A 110 -15.97 17.92 -2.71
CA ASP A 110 -15.82 18.12 -1.27
C ASP A 110 -16.06 16.81 -0.50
N MET A 111 -15.16 16.52 0.43
CA MET A 111 -15.22 15.33 1.26
C MET A 111 -14.68 15.61 2.65
N THR A 112 -15.39 15.12 3.66
CA THR A 112 -14.94 15.10 5.04
C THR A 112 -14.13 13.82 5.30
N TYR A 113 -12.93 13.98 5.85
CA TYR A 113 -12.02 12.91 6.21
C TYR A 113 -12.00 12.73 7.72
N THR A 114 -12.07 11.48 8.18
CA THR A 114 -11.92 11.14 9.60
C THR A 114 -10.72 10.23 9.83
N ASN A 115 -10.10 10.31 11.01
CA ASN A 115 -8.98 9.45 11.40
C ASN A 115 -9.23 8.80 12.76
N SER A 116 -9.00 7.50 12.86
CA SER A 116 -8.91 6.82 14.16
C SER A 116 -7.64 7.25 14.92
N ASP A 117 -7.60 7.03 16.24
CA ASP A 117 -6.43 7.33 17.07
C ASP A 117 -5.13 6.71 16.53
N VAL A 118 -5.21 5.52 15.93
CA VAL A 118 -4.08 4.86 15.26
C VAL A 118 -3.60 5.68 14.06
N GLY A 119 -4.53 6.20 13.25
CA GLY A 119 -4.26 7.09 12.13
C GLY A 119 -3.64 8.41 12.58
N ILE A 120 -4.22 9.05 13.59
CA ILE A 120 -3.75 10.31 14.20
C ILE A 120 -2.32 10.13 14.74
N LYS A 121 -2.09 9.11 15.58
CA LYS A 121 -0.76 8.83 16.14
C LYS A 121 0.30 8.57 15.06
N ARG A 122 -0.06 7.87 13.99
CA ARG A 122 0.83 7.61 12.85
C ARG A 122 1.16 8.91 12.09
N LYS A 123 0.19 9.81 11.88
CA LYS A 123 0.41 11.15 11.29
C LYS A 123 1.38 11.97 12.13
N LEU A 124 1.14 12.06 13.43
CA LEU A 124 2.03 12.74 14.38
C LEU A 124 3.44 12.13 14.40
N SER A 125 3.56 10.82 14.22
CA SER A 125 4.87 10.16 14.13
C SER A 125 5.67 10.60 12.89
N SER A 126 5.01 10.86 11.75
CA SER A 126 5.65 11.44 10.56
C SER A 126 6.11 12.88 10.82
N VAL A 127 5.29 13.69 11.49
CA VAL A 127 5.65 15.07 11.88
C VAL A 127 6.85 15.06 12.83
N ARG A 128 6.86 14.21 13.86
CA ARG A 128 8.01 14.05 14.76
C ARG A 128 9.28 13.62 14.05
N ALA A 129 9.17 12.80 13.00
CA ALA A 129 10.33 12.43 12.18
C ALA A 129 10.91 13.64 11.45
N LEU A 130 10.07 14.56 10.96
CA LEU A 130 10.52 15.83 10.39
C LEU A 130 11.21 16.70 11.44
N TYR A 131 10.60 16.93 12.60
CA TYR A 131 11.21 17.73 13.67
C TYR A 131 12.53 17.17 14.18
N ARG A 132 12.65 15.83 14.29
CA ARG A 132 13.92 15.19 14.61
C ARG A 132 14.98 15.44 13.53
N PHE A 133 14.60 15.37 12.26
CA PHE A 133 15.50 15.70 11.17
C PHE A 133 15.95 17.16 11.22
N LEU A 134 15.02 18.11 11.42
CA LEU A 134 15.32 19.54 11.50
C LEU A 134 16.31 19.83 12.62
N TYR A 135 16.06 19.27 13.81
CA TYR A 135 16.95 19.41 14.97
C TYR A 135 18.34 18.79 14.72
N ASN A 136 18.39 17.55 14.23
CA ASN A 136 19.67 16.85 13.97
C ASN A 136 20.49 17.48 12.84
N ARG A 137 19.87 18.32 12.01
CA ARG A 137 20.51 19.05 10.90
C ARG A 137 20.66 20.53 11.22
N GLU A 138 20.43 20.94 12.48
CA GLU A 138 20.64 22.29 12.98
C GLU A 138 19.77 23.36 12.29
N TYR A 139 18.65 22.96 11.68
CA TYR A 139 17.64 23.91 11.17
C TYR A 139 16.84 24.57 12.30
N ILE A 140 16.76 23.92 13.46
CA ILE A 140 16.10 24.40 14.67
C ILE A 140 17.00 24.09 15.87
N SER A 141 17.03 24.96 16.86
CA SER A 141 17.85 24.82 18.08
C SER A 141 17.21 23.92 19.14
N SER A 142 15.90 23.68 19.05
CA SER A 142 15.13 22.83 19.95
C SER A 142 14.07 22.02 19.22
N ASN A 143 13.67 20.87 19.78
CA ASN A 143 12.64 20.02 19.21
C ASN A 143 11.35 20.08 20.05
N PRO A 144 10.39 20.95 19.71
CA PRO A 144 9.16 21.09 20.48
C PRO A 144 8.23 19.87 20.39
N SER A 145 8.33 19.07 19.33
CA SER A 145 7.46 17.90 19.11
C SER A 145 7.60 16.80 20.17
N LEU A 146 8.69 16.83 20.95
CA LEU A 146 8.92 15.91 22.06
C LEU A 146 8.03 16.21 23.28
N LYS A 147 7.52 17.44 23.40
CA LYS A 147 6.67 17.89 24.51
C LYS A 147 5.19 17.55 24.32
N ALA A 148 4.78 17.21 23.10
CA ALA A 148 3.40 16.87 22.79
C ALA A 148 3.02 15.48 23.30
N ASP A 149 1.81 15.33 23.81
CA ASP A 149 1.25 14.02 24.09
C ASP A 149 0.73 13.35 22.81
N LEU A 150 0.87 12.03 22.72
CA LEU A 150 0.26 11.24 21.64
C LEU A 150 -1.02 10.59 22.15
N PRO A 151 -2.03 10.39 21.27
CA PRO A 151 -3.19 9.58 21.60
C PRO A 151 -2.77 8.23 22.19
N LYS A 152 -3.33 7.91 23.37
CA LYS A 152 -3.11 6.62 24.01
C LYS A 152 -3.90 5.55 23.27
N LEU A 153 -3.19 4.71 22.52
CA LEU A 153 -3.84 3.60 21.82
C LEU A 153 -4.21 2.51 22.82
N GLN A 154 -5.49 2.19 22.90
CA GLN A 154 -5.92 0.96 23.56
C GLN A 154 -5.36 -0.24 22.79
N LYS A 155 -4.76 -1.20 23.50
CA LYS A 155 -4.36 -2.47 22.88
C LYS A 155 -5.64 -3.18 22.45
N LYS A 156 -5.75 -3.48 21.15
CA LYS A 156 -6.81 -4.38 20.67
C LYS A 156 -6.63 -5.72 21.35
N ASP A 157 -7.72 -6.23 21.93
CA ASP A 157 -7.73 -7.60 22.41
C ASP A 157 -7.57 -8.55 21.22
N ALA A 158 -6.62 -9.49 21.32
CA ALA A 158 -6.38 -10.48 20.30
C ALA A 158 -7.66 -11.28 19.97
N SER A 159 -8.53 -11.48 20.96
CA SER A 159 -9.83 -12.16 20.83
C SER A 159 -10.78 -11.49 19.82
N THR A 160 -10.60 -10.19 19.55
CA THR A 160 -11.43 -9.45 18.57
C THR A 160 -10.99 -9.67 17.12
N THR A 161 -9.83 -10.27 16.90
CA THR A 161 -9.36 -10.61 15.55
C THR A 161 -10.14 -11.82 15.08
N LYS A 162 -11.00 -11.64 14.07
CA LYS A 162 -11.69 -12.76 13.43
C LYS A 162 -10.69 -13.55 12.59
N ILE A 163 -10.51 -14.81 12.94
CA ILE A 163 -9.62 -15.76 12.26
C ILE A 163 -10.49 -16.87 11.68
N LEU A 164 -10.13 -17.37 10.50
CA LEU A 164 -10.78 -18.53 9.91
C LEU A 164 -10.34 -19.80 10.64
N GLU A 165 -11.23 -20.34 11.47
CA GLU A 165 -10.98 -21.51 12.28
C GLU A 165 -10.87 -22.79 11.45
N LYS A 166 -10.20 -23.82 11.99
CA LYS A 166 -9.93 -25.07 11.24
C LYS A 166 -11.20 -25.68 10.63
N PHE A 167 -12.29 -25.72 11.40
CA PHE A 167 -13.58 -26.29 10.94
C PHE A 167 -14.30 -25.43 9.89
N GLN A 168 -13.93 -24.15 9.76
CA GLN A 168 -14.53 -23.22 8.79
C GLN A 168 -13.78 -23.23 7.45
N ARG A 169 -12.58 -23.79 7.39
CA ARG A 169 -11.73 -23.79 6.18
C ARG A 169 -12.30 -24.66 5.07
N GLU A 170 -12.72 -25.88 5.39
CA GLU A 170 -13.26 -26.80 4.39
C GLU A 170 -14.55 -26.26 3.75
N PRO A 171 -15.57 -25.79 4.51
CA PRO A 171 -16.73 -25.14 3.91
C PRO A 171 -16.38 -23.91 3.07
N PHE A 172 -15.41 -23.11 3.51
CA PHE A 172 -14.95 -21.95 2.77
C PHE A 172 -14.31 -22.34 1.43
N PHE A 173 -13.45 -23.36 1.40
CA PHE A 173 -12.86 -23.84 0.15
C PHE A 173 -13.91 -24.45 -0.79
N ALA A 174 -14.91 -25.16 -0.26
CA ALA A 174 -16.03 -25.64 -1.05
C ALA A 174 -16.83 -24.50 -1.69
N GLU A 175 -17.05 -23.39 -0.97
CA GLU A 175 -17.69 -22.19 -1.52
C GLU A 175 -16.84 -21.54 -2.62
N VAL A 176 -15.52 -21.44 -2.43
CA VAL A 176 -14.58 -20.93 -3.44
C VAL A 176 -14.58 -21.82 -4.69
N ASP A 177 -14.61 -23.14 -4.51
CA ASP A 177 -14.66 -24.10 -5.62
C ASP A 177 -15.96 -23.97 -6.40
N ALA A 178 -17.11 -23.92 -5.71
CA ALA A 178 -18.41 -23.70 -6.35
C ALA A 178 -18.47 -22.34 -7.06
N ALA A 179 -17.90 -21.28 -6.49
CA ALA A 179 -17.84 -19.97 -7.13
C ALA A 179 -17.00 -19.99 -8.41
N TYR A 180 -15.90 -20.74 -8.41
CA TYR A 180 -15.08 -20.96 -9.61
C TYR A 180 -15.86 -21.74 -10.68
N ASP A 181 -16.53 -22.83 -10.33
CA ASP A 181 -17.30 -23.64 -11.29
C ASP A 181 -18.41 -22.81 -11.95
N ASN A 182 -19.16 -22.04 -11.15
CA ASN A 182 -20.18 -21.12 -11.64
C ASN A 182 -19.60 -20.01 -12.54
N ALA A 183 -18.41 -19.49 -12.23
CA ALA A 183 -17.75 -18.51 -13.06
C ALA A 183 -17.28 -19.12 -14.39
N PHE A 184 -16.76 -20.33 -14.35
CA PHE A 184 -16.28 -21.06 -15.53
C PHE A 184 -17.43 -21.39 -16.48
N GLU A 185 -18.55 -21.92 -15.95
CA GLU A 185 -19.76 -22.20 -16.75
C GLU A 185 -20.29 -20.93 -17.46
N LYS A 186 -20.29 -19.79 -16.76
CA LYS A 186 -20.68 -18.50 -17.36
C LYS A 186 -19.73 -18.08 -18.49
N ILE A 187 -18.43 -18.30 -18.32
CA ILE A 187 -17.42 -18.00 -19.35
C ILE A 187 -17.63 -18.90 -20.57
N GLU A 188 -17.87 -20.20 -20.38
CA GLU A 188 -18.15 -21.14 -21.46
C GLU A 188 -19.42 -20.76 -22.23
N ASN A 189 -20.50 -20.43 -21.52
CA ASN A 189 -21.73 -19.96 -22.15
C ASN A 189 -21.52 -18.67 -22.95
N GLU A 190 -20.76 -17.71 -22.41
CA GLU A 190 -20.43 -16.47 -23.13
C GLU A 190 -19.56 -16.74 -24.37
N PHE A 191 -18.66 -17.73 -24.33
CA PHE A 191 -17.88 -18.14 -25.49
C PHE A 191 -18.76 -18.74 -26.58
N VAL A 192 -19.77 -19.52 -26.21
CA VAL A 192 -20.74 -20.09 -27.16
C VAL A 192 -21.59 -19.00 -27.80
N GLU A 193 -22.11 -18.06 -27.00
CA GLU A 193 -23.02 -17.01 -27.48
C GLU A 193 -22.32 -15.94 -28.32
N LYS A 194 -21.16 -15.47 -27.86
CA LYS A 194 -20.49 -14.29 -28.43
C LYS A 194 -19.22 -14.62 -29.20
N GLY A 195 -18.67 -15.82 -29.04
CA GLY A 195 -17.37 -16.17 -29.61
C GLY A 195 -16.18 -15.57 -28.86
N LYS A 196 -14.99 -16.03 -29.21
CA LYS A 196 -13.71 -15.64 -28.61
C LYS A 196 -13.13 -14.38 -29.27
N ASN A 197 -13.71 -13.22 -28.98
CA ASN A 197 -13.49 -12.01 -29.80
C ASN A 197 -12.34 -11.09 -29.35
N SER A 198 -11.71 -11.39 -28.21
CA SER A 198 -10.60 -10.57 -27.72
C SER A 198 -9.61 -11.41 -26.91
N LYS A 199 -8.35 -10.97 -26.89
CA LYS A 199 -7.31 -11.54 -26.01
C LYS A 199 -7.74 -11.57 -24.54
N ARG A 200 -8.53 -10.59 -24.11
CA ARG A 200 -9.07 -10.55 -22.74
C ARG A 200 -10.08 -11.66 -22.51
N THR A 201 -10.97 -11.88 -23.47
CA THR A 201 -12.01 -12.93 -23.42
C THR A 201 -11.38 -14.31 -23.38
N LEU A 202 -10.35 -14.56 -24.19
CA LEU A 202 -9.57 -15.80 -24.20
C LEU A 202 -8.97 -16.15 -22.82
N LEU A 203 -8.49 -15.15 -22.08
CA LEU A 203 -7.84 -15.36 -20.79
C LEU A 203 -8.80 -15.51 -19.59
N LEU A 204 -10.11 -15.35 -19.77
CA LEU A 204 -11.07 -15.41 -18.67
C LEU A 204 -11.00 -16.72 -17.85
N PRO A 205 -10.87 -17.93 -18.45
CA PRO A 205 -10.69 -19.17 -17.70
C PRO A 205 -9.43 -19.15 -16.83
N ALA A 206 -8.31 -18.69 -17.40
CA ALA A 206 -7.05 -18.56 -16.66
C ALA A 206 -7.16 -17.55 -15.51
N ILE A 207 -7.89 -16.44 -15.70
CA ILE A 207 -8.13 -15.42 -14.66
C ILE A 207 -8.99 -16.00 -13.52
N ALA A 208 -10.05 -16.75 -13.83
CA ALA A 208 -10.86 -17.41 -12.81
C ALA A 208 -10.02 -18.40 -11.99
N MET A 209 -9.18 -19.20 -12.66
CA MET A 209 -8.29 -20.15 -12.00
C MET A 209 -7.20 -19.46 -11.18
N ARG A 210 -6.72 -18.30 -11.63
CA ARG A 210 -5.78 -17.45 -10.88
C ARG A 210 -6.41 -17.00 -9.56
N ASP A 211 -7.61 -16.45 -9.60
CA ASP A 211 -8.26 -15.90 -8.40
C ASP A 211 -8.53 -16.99 -7.35
N LYS A 212 -8.98 -18.17 -7.81
CA LYS A 212 -9.06 -19.39 -6.97
C LYS A 212 -7.71 -19.73 -6.36
N THR A 213 -6.65 -19.80 -7.16
CA THR A 213 -5.28 -20.14 -6.69
C THR A 213 -4.77 -19.12 -5.67
N MET A 214 -5.03 -17.83 -5.88
CA MET A 214 -4.66 -16.75 -4.97
C MET A 214 -5.31 -16.90 -3.59
N ILE A 215 -6.61 -17.25 -3.54
CA ILE A 215 -7.33 -17.48 -2.27
C ILE A 215 -6.71 -18.66 -1.52
N TYR A 216 -6.48 -19.78 -2.22
CA TYR A 216 -5.85 -20.95 -1.62
C TYR A 216 -4.46 -20.64 -1.06
N LEU A 217 -3.62 -19.89 -1.79
CA LEU A 217 -2.31 -19.46 -1.31
C LEU A 217 -2.40 -18.62 -0.03
N LEU A 218 -3.27 -17.61 -0.01
CA LEU A 218 -3.42 -16.73 1.14
C LEU A 218 -3.82 -17.50 2.40
N ILE A 219 -4.78 -18.43 2.28
CA ILE A 219 -5.30 -19.19 3.42
C ILE A 219 -4.32 -20.28 3.88
N THR A 220 -3.66 -20.98 2.95
CA THR A 220 -2.78 -22.11 3.30
C THR A 220 -1.39 -21.68 3.76
N THR A 221 -0.86 -20.58 3.22
CA THR A 221 0.52 -20.13 3.52
C THR A 221 0.60 -18.96 4.50
N GLY A 222 -0.49 -18.20 4.66
CA GLY A 222 -0.49 -16.98 5.47
C GLY A 222 0.41 -15.86 4.92
N MET A 223 0.80 -15.92 3.64
CA MET A 223 1.60 -14.87 3.02
C MET A 223 0.82 -13.55 2.91
N ARG A 224 1.53 -12.42 2.85
CA ARG A 224 0.89 -11.11 2.70
C ARG A 224 0.40 -10.91 1.27
N LEU A 225 -0.68 -10.14 1.09
CA LEU A 225 -1.19 -9.79 -0.24
C LEU A 225 -0.11 -9.17 -1.15
N SER A 226 0.76 -8.31 -0.61
CA SER A 226 1.87 -7.72 -1.39
C SER A 226 2.95 -8.74 -1.76
N GLU A 227 3.12 -9.80 -0.97
CA GLU A 227 4.05 -10.89 -1.29
C GLU A 227 3.46 -11.71 -2.44
N LEU A 228 2.18 -12.06 -2.36
CA LEU A 228 1.42 -12.76 -3.40
C LEU A 228 1.42 -12.00 -4.74
N CYS A 229 1.07 -10.71 -4.75
CA CYS A 229 1.07 -9.88 -5.96
C CYS A 229 2.47 -9.73 -6.59
N GLY A 230 3.53 -9.98 -5.83
CA GLY A 230 4.91 -9.88 -6.27
C GLY A 230 5.49 -11.16 -6.89
N ILE A 231 4.76 -12.28 -6.83
CA ILE A 231 5.19 -13.58 -7.35
C ILE A 231 5.20 -13.54 -8.88
N ASP A 232 6.28 -14.02 -9.47
CA ASP A 232 6.41 -14.31 -10.91
C ASP A 232 6.48 -15.83 -11.15
N CYS A 233 6.25 -16.27 -12.39
CA CYS A 233 6.35 -17.69 -12.77
C CYS A 233 7.75 -18.27 -12.47
N THR A 234 8.78 -17.42 -12.52
CA THR A 234 10.17 -17.79 -12.20
C THR A 234 10.45 -18.00 -10.71
N ASP A 235 9.54 -17.55 -9.83
CA ASP A 235 9.70 -17.69 -8.39
C ASP A 235 9.19 -19.04 -7.86
N TYR A 236 8.42 -19.78 -8.66
CA TYR A 236 7.86 -21.09 -8.31
C TYR A 236 8.80 -22.23 -8.72
N SER A 237 9.18 -23.07 -7.75
CA SER A 237 9.85 -24.35 -7.99
C SER A 237 8.88 -25.51 -7.80
N ARG A 238 8.53 -26.17 -8.91
CA ARG A 238 7.69 -27.37 -8.89
C ARG A 238 8.39 -28.55 -8.21
N GLU A 239 9.69 -28.72 -8.43
CA GLU A 239 10.46 -29.81 -7.83
C GLU A 239 10.51 -29.71 -6.30
N MET A 240 10.73 -28.49 -5.78
CA MET A 240 10.81 -28.26 -4.35
C MET A 240 9.44 -27.99 -3.70
N GLY A 241 8.39 -27.74 -4.49
CA GLY A 241 7.09 -27.31 -3.99
C GLY A 241 7.16 -25.97 -3.25
N THR A 242 8.01 -25.05 -3.70
CA THR A 242 8.25 -23.76 -3.03
C THR A 242 8.02 -22.56 -3.92
N ILE A 243 7.66 -21.43 -3.30
CA ILE A 243 7.61 -20.12 -3.93
C ILE A 243 8.59 -19.18 -3.24
N ASN A 244 9.52 -18.62 -4.00
CA ASN A 244 10.42 -17.59 -3.53
C ASN A 244 9.68 -16.25 -3.41
N ILE A 245 9.83 -15.57 -2.29
CA ILE A 245 9.15 -14.29 -2.03
C ILE A 245 10.09 -13.28 -1.37
N ILE A 246 9.67 -12.02 -1.43
CA ILE A 246 10.34 -10.91 -0.76
C ILE A 246 9.45 -10.42 0.38
N ARG A 247 9.86 -10.72 1.62
CA ARG A 247 9.22 -10.30 2.86
C ARG A 247 9.48 -8.82 3.16
N LYS A 248 8.73 -8.29 4.13
CA LYS A 248 8.93 -6.95 4.70
C LYS A 248 10.40 -6.73 5.07
N GLY A 249 10.94 -5.58 4.66
CA GLY A 249 12.35 -5.24 4.87
C GLY A 249 13.27 -5.67 3.73
N ASN A 250 12.70 -6.11 2.59
CA ASN A 250 13.46 -6.62 1.44
C ASN A 250 14.23 -7.92 1.76
N ILE A 251 13.65 -8.75 2.63
CA ILE A 251 14.24 -10.03 3.06
C ILE A 251 13.73 -11.12 2.11
N LYS A 252 14.64 -11.89 1.51
CA LYS A 252 14.28 -13.03 0.66
C LYS A 252 13.93 -14.23 1.53
N ASP A 253 12.89 -14.96 1.15
CA ASP A 253 12.38 -16.13 1.87
C ASP A 253 11.72 -17.10 0.88
N SER A 254 11.48 -18.34 1.30
CA SER A 254 10.81 -19.36 0.48
C SER A 254 9.66 -19.99 1.27
N VAL A 255 8.50 -20.11 0.62
CA VAL A 255 7.27 -20.65 1.22
C VAL A 255 6.93 -21.98 0.57
N TYR A 256 6.73 -23.01 1.38
CA TYR A 256 6.27 -24.32 0.91
C TYR A 256 4.77 -24.31 0.62
N ILE A 257 4.36 -24.97 -0.46
CA ILE A 257 2.96 -25.11 -0.86
C ILE A 257 2.59 -26.59 -1.04
N SER A 258 1.37 -26.95 -0.66
CA SER A 258 0.86 -28.33 -0.78
C SER A 258 0.71 -28.75 -2.24
N GLU A 259 0.71 -30.06 -2.48
CA GLU A 259 0.46 -30.63 -3.82
C GLU A 259 -0.85 -30.14 -4.42
N GLU A 260 -1.87 -29.94 -3.59
CA GLU A 260 -3.15 -29.37 -4.01
C GLU A 260 -2.97 -27.99 -4.65
N VAL A 261 -2.23 -27.09 -3.98
CA VAL A 261 -1.96 -25.73 -4.49
C VAL A 261 -1.06 -25.79 -5.73
N GLN A 262 -0.08 -26.70 -5.75
CA GLN A 262 0.78 -26.93 -6.94
C GLN A 262 -0.03 -27.38 -8.16
N GLY A 263 -1.04 -28.22 -7.96
CA GLY A 263 -1.99 -28.61 -8.99
C GLY A 263 -2.75 -27.40 -9.53
N LYS A 264 -3.20 -26.50 -8.65
CA LYS A 264 -3.89 -25.26 -9.05
C LYS A 264 -3.01 -24.32 -9.87
N PHE A 265 -1.73 -24.16 -9.52
CA PHE A 265 -0.74 -23.46 -10.35
C PHE A 265 -0.60 -24.07 -11.74
N SER A 266 -0.49 -25.39 -11.81
CA SER A 266 -0.32 -26.12 -13.06
C SER A 266 -1.53 -25.91 -13.97
N ASN A 267 -2.75 -25.97 -13.41
CA ASN A 267 -3.99 -25.71 -14.14
C ASN A 267 -4.08 -24.27 -14.64
N HIS A 268 -3.74 -23.28 -13.82
CA HIS A 268 -3.69 -21.88 -14.25
C HIS A 268 -2.71 -21.69 -15.42
N HIS A 269 -1.50 -22.25 -15.31
CA HIS A 269 -0.48 -22.17 -16.36
C HIS A 269 -0.95 -22.82 -17.66
N GLN A 270 -1.58 -23.99 -17.58
CA GLN A 270 -2.11 -24.70 -18.73
C GLN A 270 -3.20 -23.86 -19.44
N LEU A 271 -4.19 -23.38 -18.69
CA LEU A 271 -5.25 -22.50 -19.22
C LEU A 271 -4.69 -21.21 -19.84
N SER A 272 -3.61 -20.67 -19.29
CA SER A 272 -2.97 -19.47 -19.84
C SER A 272 -2.25 -19.71 -21.18
N LYS A 273 -1.79 -20.94 -21.43
CA LYS A 273 -1.13 -21.35 -22.68
C LYS A 273 -2.13 -21.72 -23.75
N ASP A 274 -3.15 -22.50 -23.41
CA ASP A 274 -4.12 -23.04 -24.37
C ASP A 274 -4.94 -21.94 -25.05
N GLU A 275 -5.09 -20.79 -24.39
CA GLU A 275 -5.90 -19.67 -24.86
C GLU A 275 -5.09 -18.51 -25.48
N VAL A 276 -3.75 -18.61 -25.54
CA VAL A 276 -2.91 -17.62 -26.23
C VAL A 276 -2.24 -18.30 -27.43
N PRO A 277 -2.66 -18.00 -28.68
CA PRO A 277 -1.98 -18.50 -29.87
C PRO A 277 -0.49 -18.15 -29.80
N HIS A 278 0.35 -19.15 -30.05
CA HIS A 278 1.78 -18.95 -30.25
C HIS A 278 2.01 -18.30 -31.61
N ASP A 279 2.00 -16.97 -31.67
CA ASP A 279 2.56 -16.18 -32.77
C ASP A 279 3.99 -15.74 -32.43
#